data_AF-A0A934YWL9-F1
#
_entry.id   AF-A0A934YWL9-F1
#
_cell.length_a   1.000
_cell.length_b   1.000
_cell.length_c   1.000
_cell.angle_alpha   90.00
_cell.angle_beta   90.00
_cell.angle_gamma   90.00
#
_symmetry.space_group_name_H-M   'P 1'
#
loop_
_entity.id
_entity.type
_entity.pdbx_description
1 polymer ?
#
loop_
_entity_poly.entity_id
_entity_poly.type
_entity_poly.pdbx_seq_one_letter_code
_entity_poly.pdbx_strand_id
1 'polypeptide(L)'
;MRSPFLVVGLCTAQQDGPTEEEQPTIITAEQLQDFNSVVPGMGRQIPGIYLSNYGLLCYHFGDDGTFASRDLNDSGWVAAGSWYAPITLPKEQLDTAQALWVRYHLLCDSSLRGSPLTLSLGSIAGIEIFLNGHRLVHVRELPPVVHDLDQPIWDTLRRFTLPITFACQGEPEVLAIRIDPARNGIPYPTLHYTNFAYNVQLSAMHYGVFIGVNAIIFCSPWSSGLWTGMISSGGYWPCWPSLQDQGMRQVDQ
;
A
#
# COMPACT_ATOMS: atom_id res chain seq x y z
N MET A 1 -22.66 3.94 -59.07
CA MET A 1 -22.38 2.51 -59.34
C MET A 1 -21.06 2.13 -58.69
N ARG A 2 -21.07 1.02 -57.92
CA ARG A 2 -19.94 0.25 -57.32
C ARG A 2 -19.24 0.80 -56.06
N SER A 3 -19.73 0.35 -54.90
CA SER A 3 -19.00 -0.06 -53.68
C SER A 3 -18.04 -1.26 -53.95
N PRO A 4 -17.31 -1.82 -52.95
CA PRO A 4 -16.59 -1.24 -51.79
C PRO A 4 -15.14 -1.79 -51.69
N PHE A 5 -14.32 -1.29 -50.77
CA PHE A 5 -13.20 -2.07 -50.20
C PHE A 5 -13.34 -2.15 -48.68
N LEU A 6 -13.69 -3.36 -48.26
CA LEU A 6 -13.64 -3.93 -46.93
C LEU A 6 -12.19 -4.40 -46.73
N VAL A 7 -11.49 -3.95 -45.68
CA VAL A 7 -10.32 -4.68 -45.17
C VAL A 7 -10.62 -5.03 -43.72
N VAL A 8 -10.87 -6.32 -43.55
CA VAL A 8 -11.10 -7.04 -42.32
C VAL A 8 -9.76 -7.18 -41.60
N GLY A 9 -9.62 -6.51 -40.46
CA GLY A 9 -8.58 -6.79 -39.47
C GLY A 9 -9.21 -7.54 -38.30
N LEU A 10 -9.48 -8.83 -38.48
CA LEU A 10 -9.77 -9.76 -37.39
C LEU A 10 -8.52 -9.87 -36.52
N CYS A 11 -8.41 -9.05 -35.47
CA CYS A 11 -7.63 -9.45 -34.31
C CYS A 11 -8.49 -10.44 -33.54
N THR A 12 -8.17 -11.72 -33.74
CA THR A 12 -8.64 -12.82 -32.91
C THR A 12 -8.40 -12.48 -31.46
N ALA A 13 -9.48 -12.08 -30.78
CA ALA A 13 -9.62 -12.28 -29.35
C ALA A 13 -9.41 -13.78 -29.13
N GLN A 14 -8.23 -14.14 -28.65
CA GLN A 14 -8.02 -15.45 -28.07
C GLN A 14 -8.85 -15.48 -26.80
N GLN A 15 -10.07 -16.02 -26.95
CA GLN A 15 -10.90 -16.49 -25.86
C GLN A 15 -10.17 -17.68 -25.22
N ASP A 16 -9.29 -17.38 -24.27
CA ASP A 16 -9.13 -18.29 -23.15
C ASP A 16 -10.39 -18.09 -22.28
N GLY A 17 -11.16 -19.16 -22.10
CA GLY A 17 -12.37 -19.13 -21.28
C GLY A 17 -12.07 -18.71 -19.83
N PRO A 18 -13.09 -18.38 -19.02
CA PRO A 18 -12.89 -18.14 -17.60
C PRO A 18 -12.50 -19.47 -16.94
N THR A 19 -11.20 -19.74 -16.87
CA THR A 19 -10.63 -20.83 -16.08
C THR A 19 -10.42 -20.30 -14.66
N GLU A 20 -11.19 -20.86 -13.73
CA GLU A 20 -11.33 -20.48 -12.31
C GLU A 20 -12.00 -19.11 -12.08
N GLU A 21 -13.12 -19.13 -11.34
CA GLU A 21 -13.64 -17.93 -10.70
C GLU A 21 -12.51 -17.36 -9.82
N GLU A 22 -11.90 -16.25 -10.22
CA GLU A 22 -10.96 -15.52 -9.38
C GLU A 22 -11.69 -15.17 -8.08
N GLN A 23 -11.36 -15.86 -7.00
CA GLN A 23 -11.88 -15.56 -5.67
C GLN A 23 -10.99 -14.53 -4.98
N PRO A 24 -11.55 -13.66 -4.11
CA PRO A 24 -10.72 -12.77 -3.31
C PRO A 24 -9.74 -13.58 -2.46
N THR A 25 -8.51 -13.09 -2.32
CA THR A 25 -7.55 -13.69 -1.39
C THR A 25 -7.92 -13.30 0.04
N ILE A 26 -7.91 -14.28 0.94
CA ILE A 26 -8.22 -14.05 2.36
C ILE A 26 -7.14 -13.14 2.97
N ILE A 27 -7.59 -12.03 3.55
CA ILE A 27 -6.78 -11.07 4.30
C ILE A 27 -6.67 -11.54 5.75
N THR A 28 -5.45 -11.74 6.24
CA THR A 28 -5.17 -12.16 7.61
C THR A 28 -4.48 -11.06 8.42
N ALA A 29 -4.56 -11.15 9.76
CA ALA A 29 -3.82 -10.24 10.64
C ALA A 29 -2.29 -10.35 10.46
N GLU A 30 -1.78 -11.56 10.26
CA GLU A 30 -0.36 -11.83 9.98
C GLU A 30 0.09 -11.10 8.72
N GLN A 31 -0.69 -11.17 7.63
CA GLN A 31 -0.35 -10.48 6.39
C GLN A 31 -0.25 -8.95 6.59
N LEU A 32 -1.15 -8.35 7.37
CA LEU A 32 -1.10 -6.92 7.67
C LEU A 32 0.11 -6.50 8.52
N GLN A 33 0.74 -7.44 9.23
CA GLN A 33 1.91 -7.21 10.07
C GLN A 33 3.22 -7.50 9.34
N ASP A 34 3.25 -8.56 8.53
CA ASP A 34 4.46 -9.09 7.92
C ASP A 34 4.74 -8.52 6.53
N PHE A 35 3.69 -8.17 5.77
CA PHE A 35 3.88 -7.53 4.47
C PHE A 35 4.10 -6.03 4.64
N ASN A 36 5.00 -5.53 3.80
CA ASN A 36 5.22 -4.11 3.65
C ASN A 36 4.48 -3.61 2.41
N SER A 37 3.75 -2.53 2.61
CA SER A 37 3.23 -1.69 1.54
C SER A 37 4.08 -0.44 1.42
N VAL A 38 4.20 0.08 0.21
CA VAL A 38 4.71 1.44 0.00
C VAL A 38 3.52 2.38 0.18
N VAL A 39 3.61 3.24 1.18
CA VAL A 39 2.67 4.34 1.32
C VAL A 39 3.42 5.60 0.89
N PRO A 40 3.15 6.08 -0.34
CA PRO A 40 3.67 7.35 -0.83
C PRO A 40 3.62 8.47 0.22
N GLY A 41 4.73 9.19 0.38
CA GLY A 41 4.88 10.24 1.41
C GLY A 41 5.08 9.77 2.85
N MET A 42 4.94 8.47 3.15
CA MET A 42 5.19 7.90 4.48
C MET A 42 6.32 6.86 4.50
N GLY A 43 6.67 6.27 3.36
CA GLY A 43 7.84 5.39 3.22
C GLY A 43 7.55 4.07 2.48
N ARG A 44 8.58 3.24 2.33
CA ARG A 44 8.54 1.97 1.58
C ARG A 44 8.36 0.70 2.44
N GLN A 45 8.32 0.84 3.76
CA GLN A 45 8.30 -0.28 4.71
C GLN A 45 7.24 -0.06 5.77
N ILE A 46 6.01 -0.08 5.30
CA ILE A 46 4.85 0.20 6.12
C ILE A 46 4.03 -1.10 6.21
N PRO A 47 3.92 -1.70 7.41
CA PRO A 47 3.10 -2.88 7.60
C PRO A 47 1.70 -2.67 7.04
N GLY A 48 1.30 -3.51 6.09
CA GLY A 48 0.04 -3.41 5.40
C GLY A 48 0.08 -3.96 3.98
N ILE A 49 -1.07 -3.90 3.34
CA ILE A 49 -1.30 -4.51 2.03
C ILE A 49 -1.97 -3.54 1.07
N TYR A 50 -1.82 -3.79 -0.23
CA TYR A 50 -2.61 -3.15 -1.28
C TYR A 50 -3.90 -3.93 -1.50
N LEU A 51 -5.05 -3.29 -1.38
CA LEU A 51 -6.32 -3.99 -1.55
C LEU A 51 -6.52 -4.52 -2.98
N SER A 52 -5.87 -3.92 -3.99
CA SER A 52 -5.87 -4.41 -5.37
C SER A 52 -5.22 -5.79 -5.54
N ASN A 53 -4.45 -6.26 -4.56
CA ASN A 53 -3.75 -7.55 -4.63
C ASN A 53 -4.53 -8.67 -3.93
N TYR A 54 -5.54 -8.32 -3.14
CA TYR A 54 -6.28 -9.25 -2.30
C TYR A 54 -7.77 -9.25 -2.63
N GLY A 55 -8.31 -8.08 -2.97
CA GLY A 55 -9.72 -7.92 -3.32
C GLY A 55 -9.97 -8.06 -4.81
N LEU A 56 -11.19 -8.50 -5.15
CA LEU A 56 -11.69 -8.39 -6.51
C LEU A 56 -12.16 -6.97 -6.75
N LEU A 57 -11.59 -6.35 -7.77
CA LEU A 57 -11.85 -4.97 -8.14
C LEU A 57 -12.78 -4.90 -9.34
N CYS A 58 -13.89 -4.18 -9.20
CA CYS A 58 -14.75 -3.84 -10.32
C CYS A 58 -15.08 -2.35 -10.31
N TYR A 59 -15.44 -1.82 -11.49
CA TYR A 59 -15.80 -0.42 -11.63
C TYR A 59 -16.96 -0.20 -12.60
N HIS A 60 -17.66 0.92 -12.41
CA HIS A 60 -18.81 1.32 -13.21
C HIS A 60 -18.96 2.85 -13.27
N PHE A 61 -19.42 3.36 -14.40
CA PHE A 61 -19.71 4.78 -14.59
C PHE A 61 -21.19 5.07 -14.35
N GLY A 62 -21.49 6.09 -13.54
CA GLY A 62 -22.86 6.48 -13.19
C GLY A 62 -22.91 7.03 -11.76
N ASP A 63 -23.97 7.74 -11.40
CA ASP A 63 -24.12 8.32 -10.07
C ASP A 63 -25.40 7.83 -9.39
N ASP A 64 -25.34 6.62 -8.83
CA ASP A 64 -26.43 6.00 -8.08
C ASP A 64 -25.94 5.61 -6.69
N GLY A 65 -26.58 6.14 -5.65
CA GLY A 65 -26.22 5.85 -4.25
C GLY A 65 -26.40 4.38 -3.84
N THR A 66 -27.22 3.61 -4.57
CA THR A 66 -27.39 2.16 -4.34
C THR A 66 -26.12 1.39 -4.65
N PHE A 67 -25.19 1.97 -5.42
CA PHE A 67 -23.91 1.36 -5.75
C PHE A 67 -22.97 1.18 -4.54
N ALA A 68 -23.27 1.81 -3.41
CA ALA A 68 -22.58 1.58 -2.14
C ALA A 68 -23.02 0.30 -1.42
N SER A 69 -24.20 -0.24 -1.74
CA SER A 69 -24.82 -1.35 -1.00
C SER A 69 -23.97 -2.62 -1.06
N ARG A 70 -23.87 -3.32 0.06
CA ARG A 70 -23.22 -4.64 0.11
C ARG A 70 -23.90 -5.64 -0.84
N ASP A 71 -25.23 -5.61 -0.88
CA ASP A 71 -26.05 -6.61 -1.57
C ASP A 71 -26.26 -6.32 -3.08
N LEU A 72 -25.60 -5.26 -3.59
CA LEU A 72 -25.64 -4.95 -5.02
C LEU A 72 -25.02 -6.10 -5.82
N ASN A 73 -25.74 -6.59 -6.83
CA ASN A 73 -25.16 -7.45 -7.85
C ASN A 73 -24.37 -6.61 -8.87
N ASP A 74 -23.05 -6.65 -8.78
CA ASP A 74 -22.11 -5.95 -9.65
C ASP A 74 -21.43 -6.88 -10.67
N SER A 75 -21.99 -8.06 -10.93
CA SER A 75 -21.44 -9.00 -11.92
C SER A 75 -21.40 -8.44 -13.36
N GLY A 76 -22.18 -7.40 -13.64
CA GLY A 76 -22.18 -6.68 -14.92
C GLY A 76 -21.18 -5.53 -14.98
N TRP A 77 -20.44 -5.26 -13.90
CA TRP A 77 -19.44 -4.20 -13.86
C TRP A 77 -18.16 -4.64 -14.57
N VAL A 78 -17.34 -3.67 -14.96
CA VAL A 78 -16.07 -3.98 -15.59
C VAL A 78 -15.10 -4.46 -14.52
N ALA A 79 -14.70 -5.73 -14.60
CA ALA A 79 -13.63 -6.26 -13.78
C ALA A 79 -12.32 -5.56 -14.17
N ALA A 80 -11.63 -5.03 -13.17
CA ALA A 80 -10.29 -4.48 -13.37
C ALA A 80 -9.28 -5.60 -13.08
N GLY A 81 -8.44 -5.89 -14.06
CA GLY A 81 -7.40 -6.90 -13.92
C GLY A 81 -6.37 -6.57 -12.84
N SER A 82 -5.53 -7.56 -12.53
CA SER A 82 -4.45 -7.47 -11.55
C SER A 82 -3.61 -6.18 -11.64
N TRP A 83 -3.20 -5.69 -10.47
CA TRP A 83 -2.54 -4.40 -10.19
C TRP A 83 -1.32 -4.03 -11.05
N TYR A 84 -0.73 -4.98 -11.78
CA TYR A 84 0.40 -4.72 -12.67
C TYR A 84 0.03 -3.90 -13.91
N ALA A 85 -1.25 -3.84 -14.27
CA ALA A 85 -1.72 -3.01 -15.38
C ALA A 85 -2.41 -1.75 -14.82
N PRO A 86 -1.88 -0.54 -15.04
CA PRO A 86 -2.63 0.67 -14.72
C PRO A 86 -3.96 0.63 -15.47
N ILE A 87 -5.07 0.69 -14.72
CA ILE A 87 -6.40 0.62 -15.30
C ILE A 87 -6.56 1.85 -16.18
N THR A 88 -6.54 1.62 -17.49
CA THR A 88 -6.71 2.68 -18.48
C THR A 88 -8.19 2.87 -18.68
N LEU A 89 -8.73 3.89 -18.01
CA LEU A 89 -10.13 4.25 -18.16
C LEU A 89 -10.37 4.93 -19.53
N PRO A 90 -11.44 4.57 -20.25
CA PRO A 90 -11.77 5.21 -21.51
C PRO A 90 -12.04 6.70 -21.30
N LYS A 91 -11.23 7.57 -21.93
CA LYS A 91 -11.33 9.02 -21.76
C LYS A 91 -12.74 9.55 -22.10
N GLU A 92 -13.35 9.02 -23.15
CA GLU A 92 -14.71 9.40 -23.58
C GLU A 92 -15.77 9.15 -22.49
N GLN A 93 -15.61 8.07 -21.72
CA GLN A 93 -16.51 7.75 -20.61
C GLN A 93 -16.24 8.67 -19.41
N LEU A 94 -14.97 8.95 -19.10
CA LEU A 94 -14.59 9.89 -18.04
C LEU A 94 -15.12 11.31 -18.30
N ASP A 95 -15.03 11.79 -19.55
CA ASP A 95 -15.44 13.14 -19.94
C ASP A 95 -16.97 13.35 -19.85
N THR A 96 -17.75 12.26 -19.87
CA THR A 96 -19.23 12.31 -19.86
C THR A 96 -19.87 11.75 -18.59
N ALA A 97 -19.11 11.02 -17.77
CA ALA A 97 -19.60 10.44 -16.53
C ALA A 97 -19.89 11.50 -15.46
N GLN A 98 -20.92 11.27 -14.65
CA GLN A 98 -21.19 12.06 -13.46
C GLN A 98 -20.34 11.60 -12.26
N ALA A 99 -20.14 10.29 -12.14
CA ALA A 99 -19.32 9.64 -11.12
C ALA A 99 -18.70 8.35 -11.67
N LEU A 100 -17.54 8.00 -11.12
CA LEU A 100 -16.91 6.69 -11.25
C LEU A 100 -17.08 5.96 -9.92
N TRP A 101 -17.66 4.77 -9.96
CA TRP A 101 -17.73 3.88 -8.81
C TRP A 101 -16.72 2.76 -8.94
N VAL A 102 -16.08 2.46 -7.82
CA VAL A 102 -15.09 1.40 -7.68
C VAL A 102 -15.49 0.56 -6.47
N ARG A 103 -15.52 -0.75 -6.63
CA ARG A 103 -15.86 -1.69 -5.56
C ARG A 103 -14.74 -2.71 -5.38
N TYR A 104 -14.35 -2.93 -4.13
CA TYR A 104 -13.48 -4.01 -3.72
C TYR A 104 -14.27 -5.01 -2.90
N HIS A 105 -14.25 -6.27 -3.34
CA HIS A 105 -14.75 -7.40 -2.57
C HIS A 105 -13.61 -8.03 -1.80
N LEU A 106 -13.67 -7.98 -0.47
CA LEU A 106 -12.59 -8.36 0.42
C LEU A 106 -13.03 -9.55 1.28
N LEU A 107 -12.30 -10.66 1.20
CA LEU A 107 -12.45 -11.75 2.17
C LEU A 107 -11.49 -11.53 3.32
N CYS A 108 -12.01 -11.48 4.54
CA CYS A 108 -11.23 -11.22 5.74
C CYS A 108 -11.31 -12.40 6.69
N ASP A 109 -10.18 -12.79 7.26
CA ASP A 109 -10.14 -13.79 8.30
C ASP A 109 -10.86 -13.33 9.57
N SER A 110 -11.42 -14.29 10.31
CA SER A 110 -12.14 -14.04 11.55
C SER A 110 -11.30 -13.36 12.63
N SER A 111 -9.97 -13.49 12.60
CA SER A 111 -9.05 -12.77 13.49
C SER A 111 -9.11 -11.24 13.35
N LEU A 112 -9.57 -10.73 12.21
CA LEU A 112 -9.71 -9.28 11.97
C LEU A 112 -11.05 -8.72 12.47
N ARG A 113 -11.96 -9.58 12.95
CA ARG A 113 -13.28 -9.17 13.41
C ARG A 113 -13.16 -8.16 14.55
N GLY A 114 -13.75 -6.98 14.39
CA GLY A 114 -13.72 -5.95 15.42
C GLY A 114 -12.35 -5.29 15.62
N SER A 115 -11.32 -5.73 14.89
CA SER A 115 -9.97 -5.16 15.00
C SER A 115 -9.96 -3.76 14.39
N PRO A 116 -9.35 -2.78 15.09
CA PRO A 116 -9.21 -1.44 14.55
C PRO A 116 -8.16 -1.46 13.43
N LEU A 117 -8.59 -1.13 12.21
CA LEU A 117 -7.74 -1.06 11.02
C LEU A 117 -7.70 0.37 10.50
N THR A 118 -6.71 0.64 9.66
CA THR A 118 -6.51 1.93 9.03
C THR A 118 -6.52 1.76 7.52
N LEU A 119 -7.52 2.35 6.87
CA LEU A 119 -7.59 2.48 5.42
C LEU A 119 -6.84 3.74 4.99
N SER A 120 -5.89 3.62 4.06
CA SER A 120 -5.24 4.77 3.44
C SER A 120 -5.47 4.81 1.95
N LEU A 121 -5.88 5.95 1.41
CA LEU A 121 -6.11 6.11 -0.02
C LEU A 121 -5.67 7.50 -0.46
N GLY A 122 -5.05 7.60 -1.64
CA GLY A 122 -4.75 8.86 -2.31
C GLY A 122 -5.80 9.22 -3.34
N SER A 123 -6.22 10.48 -3.40
CA SER A 123 -7.05 11.00 -4.49
C SER A 123 -6.69 12.44 -4.85
N ILE A 124 -6.92 12.80 -6.10
CA ILE A 124 -6.90 14.19 -6.61
C ILE A 124 -8.30 14.75 -6.88
N ALA A 125 -9.32 13.90 -6.81
CA ALA A 125 -10.72 14.23 -7.04
C ALA A 125 -11.53 14.16 -5.75
N GLY A 126 -12.74 14.74 -5.77
CA GLY A 126 -13.73 14.50 -4.73
C GLY A 126 -14.05 13.01 -4.63
N ILE A 127 -14.21 12.51 -3.41
CA ILE A 127 -14.44 11.09 -3.12
C ILE A 127 -15.46 10.90 -2.02
N GLU A 128 -16.21 9.81 -2.12
CA GLU A 128 -16.98 9.23 -1.02
C GLU A 128 -16.56 7.78 -0.82
N ILE A 129 -16.40 7.35 0.43
CA ILE A 129 -16.01 5.97 0.76
C ILE A 129 -17.09 5.35 1.62
N PHE A 130 -17.45 4.11 1.29
CA PHE A 130 -18.44 3.32 1.98
C PHE A 130 -17.87 1.94 2.31
N LEU A 131 -18.23 1.41 3.47
CA LEU A 131 -17.95 0.03 3.85
C LEU A 131 -19.28 -0.67 4.15
N ASN A 132 -19.58 -1.73 3.40
CA ASN A 132 -20.84 -2.47 3.48
C ASN A 132 -22.08 -1.56 3.42
N GLY A 133 -22.09 -0.56 2.53
CA GLY A 133 -23.18 0.42 2.42
C GLY A 133 -23.16 1.56 3.44
N HIS A 134 -22.31 1.50 4.48
CA HIS A 134 -22.19 2.59 5.45
C HIS A 134 -21.15 3.61 4.99
N ARG A 135 -21.56 4.87 4.83
CA ARG A 135 -20.66 5.96 4.44
C ARG A 135 -19.66 6.25 5.56
N LEU A 136 -18.37 6.18 5.24
CA LEU A 136 -17.25 6.47 6.14
C LEU A 136 -16.75 7.91 5.98
N VAL A 137 -16.63 8.38 4.74
CA VAL A 137 -16.11 9.73 4.45
C VAL A 137 -16.80 10.32 3.23
N HIS A 138 -16.84 11.65 3.21
CA HIS A 138 -17.30 12.45 2.07
C HIS A 138 -16.39 13.66 1.91
N VAL A 139 -15.77 13.81 0.76
CA VAL A 139 -14.83 14.90 0.45
C VAL A 139 -15.17 15.43 -0.92
N ARG A 140 -15.80 16.62 -1.00
CA ARG A 140 -16.21 17.21 -2.29
C ARG A 140 -15.06 17.91 -3.01
N GLU A 141 -14.25 18.63 -2.26
CA GLU A 141 -13.20 19.46 -2.84
C GLU A 141 -11.89 19.21 -2.11
N LEU A 142 -10.88 18.91 -2.91
CA LEU A 142 -9.50 18.85 -2.47
C LEU A 142 -8.80 20.14 -2.87
N PRO A 143 -7.97 20.74 -1.99
CA PRO A 143 -7.09 21.80 -2.41
C PRO A 143 -6.26 21.35 -3.62
N PRO A 144 -5.94 22.24 -4.56
CA PRO A 144 -5.14 21.88 -5.72
C PRO A 144 -3.81 21.27 -5.27
N VAL A 145 -3.52 20.06 -5.76
CA VAL A 145 -2.21 19.44 -5.58
C VAL A 145 -1.23 20.21 -6.46
N VAL A 146 -0.24 20.84 -5.84
CA VAL A 146 0.94 21.34 -6.56
C VAL A 146 1.75 20.11 -6.91
N HIS A 147 1.52 19.58 -8.10
CA HIS A 147 2.35 18.50 -8.63
C HIS A 147 3.70 19.11 -9.00
N ASP A 148 4.74 18.72 -8.27
CA ASP A 148 6.11 18.98 -8.70
C ASP A 148 6.43 17.97 -9.81
N LEU A 149 6.68 18.47 -11.03
CA LEU A 149 6.81 17.64 -12.24
C LEU A 149 7.92 16.58 -12.12
N ASP A 150 8.84 16.77 -11.19
CA ASP A 150 9.94 15.85 -10.90
C ASP A 150 9.57 14.69 -9.95
N GLN A 151 8.35 14.68 -9.38
CA GLN A 151 7.87 13.62 -8.48
C GLN A 151 6.78 12.75 -9.12
N PRO A 152 6.77 11.43 -8.88
CA PRO A 152 5.68 10.57 -9.29
C PRO A 152 4.33 11.10 -8.76
N ILE A 153 3.28 11.11 -9.59
CA ILE A 153 1.93 11.53 -9.17
C ILE A 153 1.51 10.85 -7.87
N TRP A 154 1.83 9.57 -7.71
CA TRP A 154 1.48 8.77 -6.53
C TRP A 154 2.07 9.32 -5.22
N ASP A 155 3.25 9.98 -5.27
CA ASP A 155 3.94 10.60 -4.13
C ASP A 155 3.38 11.98 -3.77
N THR A 156 2.63 12.61 -4.67
CA THR A 156 2.04 13.93 -4.47
C THR A 156 0.52 13.88 -4.21
N LEU A 157 -0.10 12.70 -4.33
CA LEU A 157 -1.53 12.53 -4.03
C LEU A 157 -1.82 12.87 -2.56
N ARG A 158 -2.87 13.65 -2.33
CA ARG A 158 -3.36 13.85 -0.98
C ARG A 158 -3.94 12.53 -0.46
N ARG A 159 -3.37 12.04 0.65
CA ARG A 159 -3.83 10.81 1.29
C ARG A 159 -4.87 11.10 2.37
N PHE A 160 -5.86 10.23 2.41
CA PHE A 160 -6.82 10.10 3.48
C PHE A 160 -6.47 8.87 4.28
N THR A 161 -6.65 8.97 5.59
CA THR A 161 -6.42 7.88 6.52
C THR A 161 -7.64 7.78 7.41
N LEU A 162 -8.34 6.65 7.35
CA LEU A 162 -9.61 6.45 8.03
C LEU A 162 -9.56 5.20 8.90
N PRO A 163 -10.02 5.27 10.15
CA PRO A 163 -10.22 4.06 10.93
C PRO A 163 -11.39 3.27 10.35
N ILE A 164 -11.20 1.97 10.17
CA ILE A 164 -12.24 1.04 9.72
C ILE A 164 -12.22 -0.23 10.56
N THR A 165 -13.31 -0.99 10.49
CA THR A 165 -13.45 -2.26 11.20
C THR A 165 -14.28 -3.19 10.34
N PHE A 166 -13.79 -4.41 10.13
CA PHE A 166 -14.51 -5.43 9.38
C PHE A 166 -15.42 -6.25 10.29
N ALA A 167 -16.53 -6.72 9.72
CA ALA A 167 -17.47 -7.59 10.43
C ALA A 167 -16.97 -9.05 10.45
N CYS A 168 -16.27 -9.49 9.39
CA CYS A 168 -15.69 -10.83 9.21
C CYS A 168 -16.66 -11.96 9.54
N GLN A 169 -17.86 -11.94 8.94
CA GLN A 169 -18.94 -12.89 9.22
C GLN A 169 -19.02 -14.05 8.20
N GLY A 170 -17.94 -14.29 7.45
CA GLY A 170 -17.88 -15.30 6.39
C GLY A 170 -18.28 -14.79 5.00
N GLU A 171 -19.05 -13.71 4.95
CA GLU A 171 -19.39 -13.00 3.71
C GLU A 171 -18.32 -11.95 3.34
N PRO A 172 -18.05 -11.72 2.03
CA PRO A 172 -17.14 -10.66 1.59
C PRO A 172 -17.54 -9.29 2.15
N GLU A 173 -16.56 -8.54 2.63
CA GLU A 173 -16.69 -7.13 2.97
C GLU A 173 -16.61 -6.32 1.67
N VAL A 174 -17.48 -5.31 1.52
CA VAL A 174 -17.54 -4.48 0.32
C VAL A 174 -17.07 -3.08 0.65
N LEU A 175 -15.92 -2.69 0.09
CA LEU A 175 -15.44 -1.31 0.10
C LEU A 175 -15.85 -0.66 -1.23
N ALA A 176 -16.79 0.29 -1.16
CA ALA A 176 -17.23 1.04 -2.33
C ALA A 176 -16.69 2.48 -2.27
N ILE A 177 -16.22 2.99 -3.40
CA ILE A 177 -15.62 4.31 -3.53
C ILE A 177 -16.29 5.01 -4.72
N ARG A 178 -16.92 6.15 -4.44
CA ARG A 178 -17.44 7.07 -5.46
C ARG A 178 -16.39 8.15 -5.71
N ILE A 179 -16.08 8.42 -6.96
CA ILE A 179 -15.04 9.34 -7.38
C ILE A 179 -15.63 10.32 -8.39
N ASP A 180 -15.35 11.61 -8.21
CA ASP A 180 -15.71 12.60 -9.22
C ASP A 180 -14.76 12.45 -10.43
N PRO A 181 -15.27 12.20 -11.65
CA PRO A 181 -14.47 11.73 -12.78
C PRO A 181 -13.62 12.84 -13.41
N ALA A 182 -13.82 14.09 -12.98
CA ALA A 182 -13.14 15.27 -13.50
C ALA A 182 -11.61 15.22 -13.40
N ARG A 183 -11.03 14.30 -12.62
CA ARG A 183 -9.59 14.13 -12.48
C ARG A 183 -9.22 12.65 -12.47
N ASN A 184 -8.49 12.23 -13.50
CA ASN A 184 -8.17 10.84 -13.82
C ASN A 184 -7.50 10.08 -12.66
N GLY A 185 -7.98 8.87 -12.37
CA GLY A 185 -7.26 7.85 -11.60
C GLY A 185 -8.17 7.01 -10.71
N ILE A 186 -8.06 5.69 -10.81
CA ILE A 186 -8.61 4.79 -9.78
C ILE A 186 -7.70 4.90 -8.55
N PRO A 187 -8.27 5.12 -7.35
CA PRO A 187 -7.48 5.20 -6.15
C PRO A 187 -6.90 3.82 -5.83
N TYR A 188 -5.71 3.81 -5.22
CA TYR A 188 -5.05 2.59 -4.76
C TYR A 188 -5.12 2.55 -3.23
N PRO A 189 -6.20 1.99 -2.65
CA PRO A 189 -6.32 1.88 -1.21
C PRO A 189 -5.35 0.84 -0.65
N THR A 190 -4.71 1.21 0.45
CA THR A 190 -3.89 0.34 1.28
C THR A 190 -4.55 0.14 2.64
N LEU A 191 -4.36 -1.04 3.22
CA LEU A 191 -4.92 -1.42 4.51
C LEU A 191 -3.79 -1.71 5.49
N HIS A 192 -3.91 -1.17 6.69
CA HIS A 192 -2.91 -1.26 7.75
C HIS A 192 -3.54 -1.59 9.09
N TYR A 193 -2.77 -2.15 10.01
CA TYR A 193 -3.17 -2.23 11.41
C TYR A 193 -3.15 -0.84 12.05
N THR A 194 -4.05 -0.52 13.00
CA THR A 194 -4.10 0.85 13.59
C THR A 194 -2.83 1.27 14.33
N ASN A 195 -1.98 0.34 14.74
CA ASN A 195 -0.67 0.64 15.32
C ASN A 195 0.36 1.15 14.30
N PHE A 196 -0.08 1.48 13.09
CA PHE A 196 0.76 1.91 11.98
C PHE A 196 1.57 3.19 12.28
N ALA A 197 0.99 4.21 12.91
CA ALA A 197 1.73 5.45 13.26
C ALA A 197 2.87 5.18 14.26
N TYR A 198 2.63 4.29 15.23
CA TYR A 198 3.66 3.81 16.15
C TYR A 198 4.75 3.01 15.43
N ASN A 199 4.39 2.14 14.47
CA ASN A 199 5.36 1.38 13.69
C ASN A 199 6.21 2.27 12.77
N VAL A 200 5.64 3.32 12.18
CA VAL A 200 6.42 4.33 11.43
C VAL A 200 7.36 5.08 12.34
N GLN A 201 6.90 5.50 13.53
CA GLN A 201 7.75 6.16 14.52
C GLN A 201 8.85 5.25 15.04
N LEU A 202 8.56 3.97 15.27
CA LEU A 202 9.54 2.98 15.72
C LEU A 202 10.59 2.72 14.63
N SER A 203 10.17 2.53 13.38
CA SER A 203 11.09 2.41 12.24
C SER A 203 11.94 3.68 12.07
N ALA A 204 11.33 4.87 12.15
CA ALA A 204 12.07 6.14 12.09
C ALA A 204 13.05 6.31 13.25
N MET A 205 12.69 5.90 14.47
CA MET A 205 13.61 5.86 15.61
C MET A 205 14.76 4.88 15.36
N HIS A 206 14.49 3.67 14.89
CA HIS A 206 15.52 2.66 14.62
C HIS A 206 16.49 3.14 13.54
N TYR A 207 16.00 3.75 12.46
CA TYR A 207 16.85 4.37 11.44
C TYR A 207 17.63 5.57 11.98
N GLY A 208 17.01 6.43 12.80
CA GLY A 208 17.68 7.56 13.44
C GLY A 208 18.80 7.11 14.38
N VAL A 209 18.58 6.06 15.16
CA VAL A 209 19.60 5.44 16.02
C VAL A 209 20.70 4.81 15.17
N PHE A 210 20.37 4.10 14.10
CA PHE A 210 21.37 3.47 13.23
C PHE A 210 22.24 4.52 12.52
N ILE A 211 21.64 5.60 12.01
CA ILE A 211 22.38 6.73 11.43
C ILE A 211 23.21 7.45 12.49
N GLY A 212 22.63 7.72 13.66
CA GLY A 212 23.30 8.40 14.77
C GLY A 212 24.52 7.63 15.28
N VAL A 213 24.38 6.32 15.52
CA VAL A 213 25.49 5.46 15.95
C VAL A 213 26.60 5.42 14.90
N ASN A 214 26.26 5.23 13.62
CA ASN A 214 27.27 5.23 12.57
C ASN A 214 27.93 6.60 12.40
N ALA A 215 27.18 7.71 12.48
CA ALA A 215 27.73 9.06 12.43
C ALA A 215 28.67 9.35 13.61
N ILE A 216 28.34 8.89 14.82
CA ILE A 216 29.22 9.02 15.99
C ILE A 216 30.50 8.20 15.80
N ILE A 217 30.41 6.98 15.27
CA ILE A 217 31.60 6.15 14.96
C ILE A 217 32.51 6.87 13.94
N PHE A 218 31.93 7.42 12.87
CA PHE A 218 32.68 8.13 11.84
C PHE A 218 33.26 9.48 12.31
N CYS A 219 32.49 10.26 13.07
CA CYS A 219 32.90 11.59 13.53
C CYS A 219 33.66 11.60 14.86
N SER A 220 33.76 10.45 15.56
CA SER A 220 34.62 10.39 16.74
C SER A 220 36.08 10.56 16.30
N PRO A 221 36.86 11.45 16.94
CA PRO A 221 38.28 11.66 16.64
C PRO A 221 39.18 10.44 16.95
N TRP A 222 38.59 9.30 17.32
CA TRP A 222 39.25 8.03 17.54
C TRP A 222 39.35 7.16 16.28
N SER A 223 38.52 7.41 15.26
CA SER A 223 38.51 6.64 14.00
C SER A 223 39.73 6.91 13.12
N SER A 224 40.36 8.08 13.27
CA SER A 224 41.59 8.45 12.57
C SER A 224 42.82 7.68 13.07
N GLY A 225 42.82 7.18 14.31
CA GLY A 225 43.92 6.37 14.87
C GLY A 225 43.90 4.90 14.45
N LEU A 226 42.71 4.32 14.26
CA LEU A 226 42.55 2.91 13.85
C LEU A 226 42.87 2.68 12.36
N TRP A 227 42.58 3.67 11.49
CA TRP A 227 42.91 3.56 10.06
C TRP A 227 44.36 3.93 9.73
N THR A 228 44.98 4.85 10.46
CA THR A 228 46.42 5.15 10.25
C THR A 228 47.35 4.06 10.81
N GLY A 229 46.92 3.30 11.83
CA GLY A 229 47.65 2.12 12.31
C GLY A 229 47.65 0.95 11.33
N MET A 230 46.59 0.76 10.53
CA MET A 230 46.50 -0.36 9.57
C MET A 230 47.30 -0.15 8.28
N ILE A 231 47.61 1.10 7.89
CA ILE A 231 48.33 1.40 6.64
C ILE A 231 49.83 1.68 6.87
N SER A 232 50.26 2.00 8.10
CA SER A 232 51.64 2.43 8.37
C SER A 232 52.54 1.45 9.13
N SER A 233 52.02 0.34 9.66
CA SER A 233 52.86 -0.69 10.29
C SER A 233 52.63 -2.06 9.67
N GLY A 234 53.56 -2.47 8.80
CA GLY A 234 53.76 -3.88 8.51
C GLY A 234 54.04 -4.64 9.79
N GLY A 235 53.18 -5.61 10.12
CA GLY A 235 53.38 -6.60 11.17
C GLY A 235 53.23 -6.06 12.59
N TYR A 236 52.15 -6.46 13.26
CA TYR A 236 52.10 -7.07 14.60
C TYR A 236 50.67 -6.91 15.14
N TRP A 237 49.96 -8.03 15.21
CA TRP A 237 48.67 -8.12 15.91
C TRP A 237 48.91 -7.99 17.42
N PRO A 238 48.23 -7.09 18.14
CA PRO A 238 48.23 -7.16 19.59
C PRO A 238 47.29 -8.31 20.01
N CYS A 239 47.85 -9.29 20.71
CA CYS A 239 47.10 -10.31 21.43
C CYS A 239 46.21 -9.63 22.48
N TRP A 240 44.91 -9.94 22.45
CA TRP A 240 44.01 -9.65 23.56
C TRP A 240 44.50 -10.38 24.83
N PRO A 241 44.56 -9.72 26.01
CA PRO A 241 44.75 -10.44 27.26
C PRO A 241 43.48 -11.25 27.53
N SER A 242 43.63 -12.57 27.64
CA SER A 242 42.59 -13.47 28.09
C SER A 242 42.15 -13.10 29.51
N LEU A 243 40.84 -12.86 29.66
CA LEU A 243 40.11 -12.77 30.92
C LEU A 243 40.02 -14.16 31.57
N GLN A 244 41.15 -14.67 32.04
CA GLN A 244 41.24 -15.85 32.89
C GLN A 244 42.65 -15.86 33.46
N ASP A 245 42.77 -15.42 34.71
CA ASP A 245 43.43 -16.16 35.79
C ASP A 245 43.97 -15.17 36.83
N GLN A 246 43.27 -15.05 37.95
CA GLN A 246 43.83 -14.79 39.29
C GLN A 246 42.68 -14.78 40.30
N GLY A 247 42.12 -15.97 40.49
CA GLY A 247 41.31 -16.31 41.65
C GLY A 247 42.09 -17.24 42.58
N MET A 248 42.53 -16.69 43.72
CA MET A 248 42.75 -17.36 45.02
C MET A 248 43.90 -18.36 45.25
N ARG A 249 44.37 -18.28 46.53
CA ARG A 249 45.23 -19.18 47.36
C ARG A 249 46.72 -18.85 47.29
N GLN A 250 47.50 -18.76 48.37
CA GLN A 250 47.40 -19.19 49.78
C GLN A 250 48.46 -18.35 50.54
N VAL A 251 48.22 -17.65 51.64
CA VAL A 251 48.19 -18.10 53.05
C VAL A 251 49.28 -19.12 53.42
N ASP A 252 50.20 -18.60 54.25
CA ASP A 252 50.97 -19.20 55.36
C ASP A 252 52.51 -19.37 55.27
N GLN A 253 53.11 -18.78 56.32
CA GLN A 253 54.42 -18.92 56.97
C GLN A 253 55.64 -18.20 56.39
#